data_AF-A0A150FQ13-F1
#
_entry.id   AF-A0A150FQ13-F1
#
_cell.length_a   1.000
_cell.length_b   1.000
_cell.length_c   1.000
_cell.angle_alpha   90.00
_cell.angle_beta   90.00
_cell.angle_gamma   90.00
#
_symmetry.space_group_name_H-M   'P 1'
#
loop_
_entity.id
_entity.type
_entity.pdbx_description
1 polymer ?
#
loop_
_entity_poly.entity_id
_entity_poly.type
_entity_poly.pdbx_seq_one_letter_code
_entity_poly.pdbx_strand_id
1 'polypeptide(L)'
;MCGIIGVFSKNDVVKDIYYGLYTLQHRGQESCGIAVSDKDINYYKGMGLVTEVFKEENLSKLKGNIGIGHVRYSTSGESCIQNSQPLVGTCRGEKIALAHNGNLINSDVLRKEMESEGFAFQTNIDSEVILYLIAKYYETDIVKSIKTVMNHIKGAYSLVVMTKDKLIAVRDSHGFRPLSLGKKEDSYILSSESSSIDILGGKFIRDIKPGEILVIDNEGERSYKFENQDKKSLCIFEHIYFARNDAYIDGINIYNFRVRCGEILAKESFVDADVVIPVPDSGWAGAIGYSSQSKIPFMEGLV
;
A
#
# COMPACT_ATOMS: atom_id res chain seq x y z
N MET A 1 -4.57 1.13 -8.62
CA MET A 1 -4.06 0.37 -7.44
C MET A 1 -3.06 1.30 -6.77
N CYS A 2 -3.10 1.50 -5.46
CA CYS A 2 -2.36 2.60 -4.80
C CYS A 2 -1.09 2.10 -4.11
N GLY A 3 -0.27 3.01 -3.61
CA GLY A 3 0.86 2.72 -2.72
C GLY A 3 0.61 3.29 -1.33
N ILE A 4 0.87 2.50 -0.30
CA ILE A 4 0.79 2.92 1.10
C ILE A 4 2.10 2.66 1.83
N ILE A 5 2.41 3.54 2.78
CA ILE A 5 3.56 3.40 3.67
C ILE A 5 3.17 3.79 5.10
N GLY A 6 3.81 3.17 6.08
CA GLY A 6 3.72 3.54 7.49
C GLY A 6 5.09 3.43 8.14
N VAL A 7 5.45 4.37 9.01
CA VAL A 7 6.71 4.33 9.74
C VAL A 7 6.44 4.63 11.21
N PHE A 8 7.01 3.81 12.08
CA PHE A 8 7.01 4.01 13.53
C PHE A 8 8.45 4.09 14.01
N SER A 9 8.79 5.13 14.76
CA SER A 9 10.12 5.37 15.30
C SER A 9 10.08 6.12 16.63
N LYS A 10 11.24 6.26 17.27
CA LYS A 10 11.48 7.23 18.35
C LYS A 10 11.87 8.61 17.81
N ASN A 11 12.33 8.68 16.56
CA ASN A 11 12.74 9.90 15.88
C ASN A 11 11.67 10.37 14.89
N ASP A 12 11.86 11.55 14.31
CA ASP A 12 10.97 12.06 13.27
C ASP A 12 10.96 11.16 12.02
N VAL A 13 9.77 10.81 11.52
CA VAL A 13 9.58 9.84 10.43
C VAL A 13 9.22 10.47 9.08
N VAL A 14 9.06 11.79 9.03
CA VAL A 14 8.49 12.50 7.87
C VAL A 14 9.34 12.26 6.61
N LYS A 15 10.67 12.30 6.74
CA LYS A 15 11.59 12.06 5.62
C LYS A 15 11.54 10.63 5.11
N ASP A 16 11.49 9.65 6.02
CA ASP A 16 11.38 8.24 5.63
C ASP A 16 10.07 7.98 4.87
N ILE A 17 8.96 8.60 5.31
CA ILE A 17 7.68 8.50 4.61
C ILE A 17 7.75 9.18 3.24
N TYR A 18 8.31 10.38 3.15
CA TYR A 18 8.46 11.10 1.87
C TYR A 18 9.24 10.28 0.84
N TYR A 19 10.43 9.80 1.21
CA TYR A 19 11.25 9.00 0.30
C TYR A 19 10.61 7.65 -0.02
N GLY A 20 9.93 7.02 0.93
CA GLY A 20 9.22 5.79 0.68
C GLY A 20 7.96 5.95 -0.18
N LEU A 21 7.30 7.12 -0.17
CA LEU A 21 6.26 7.44 -1.14
C LEU A 21 6.85 7.68 -2.53
N TYR A 22 8.01 8.34 -2.60
CA TYR A 22 8.72 8.56 -3.86
C TYR A 22 9.09 7.23 -4.54
N THR A 23 9.53 6.22 -3.77
CA THR A 23 9.82 4.89 -4.32
C THR A 23 8.57 4.13 -4.78
N LEU A 24 7.41 4.46 -4.20
CA LEU A 24 6.10 3.90 -4.57
C LEU A 24 5.37 4.72 -5.64
N GLN A 25 5.96 5.80 -6.18
CA GLN A 25 5.28 6.75 -7.09
C GLN A 25 4.70 6.08 -8.35
N HIS A 26 5.29 4.97 -8.82
CA HIS A 26 4.75 4.18 -9.94
C HIS A 26 3.36 3.60 -9.65
N ARG A 27 3.00 3.42 -8.37
CA ARG A 27 1.68 2.98 -7.95
C ARG A 27 0.62 4.07 -8.02
N GLY A 28 0.97 5.33 -8.22
CA GLY A 28 -0.05 6.38 -8.27
C GLY A 28 0.56 7.76 -8.41
N GLN A 29 0.06 8.54 -9.36
CA GLN A 29 0.63 9.83 -9.74
C GLN A 29 -0.39 10.97 -9.66
N GLU A 30 -1.62 10.67 -9.24
CA GLU A 30 -2.71 11.66 -9.27
C GLU A 30 -2.76 12.51 -8.01
N SER A 31 -2.48 11.91 -6.86
CA SER A 31 -2.42 12.63 -5.60
C SER A 31 -1.60 11.87 -4.56
N CYS A 32 -1.16 12.59 -3.54
CA CYS A 32 -0.45 12.00 -2.42
C CYS A 32 -0.70 12.77 -1.13
N GLY A 33 -0.38 12.12 0.00
CA GLY A 33 -0.59 12.67 1.32
C GLY A 33 0.28 12.01 2.37
N ILE A 34 0.55 12.75 3.44
CA ILE A 34 1.26 12.29 4.63
C ILE A 34 0.46 12.74 5.85
N ALA A 35 0.24 11.82 6.78
CA ALA A 35 -0.24 12.11 8.12
C ALA A 35 0.82 11.64 9.12
N VAL A 36 1.11 12.47 10.13
CA VAL A 36 2.07 12.17 11.19
C VAL A 36 1.47 12.47 12.55
N SER A 37 1.96 11.78 13.58
CA SER A 37 1.58 12.03 14.96
C SER A 37 2.75 12.47 15.83
N ASP A 38 2.54 13.58 16.53
CA ASP A 38 3.29 14.04 17.70
C ASP A 38 2.27 14.44 18.77
N LYS A 39 1.79 13.46 19.55
CA LYS A 39 0.68 13.55 20.52
C LYS A 39 -0.72 13.81 19.94
N ASP A 40 -0.79 14.46 18.78
CA ASP A 40 -1.98 14.61 17.94
C ASP A 40 -1.62 14.35 16.48
N ILE A 41 -2.61 14.13 15.61
CA ILE A 41 -2.42 13.85 14.19
C ILE A 41 -2.49 15.15 13.38
N ASN A 42 -1.40 15.43 12.65
CA ASN A 42 -1.28 16.47 11.64
C ASN A 42 -1.12 15.83 10.27
N TYR A 43 -1.65 16.45 9.21
CA TYR A 43 -1.58 15.87 7.87
C TYR A 43 -1.56 16.95 6.80
N TYR A 44 -1.00 16.59 5.66
CA TYR A 44 -1.03 17.39 4.44
C TYR A 44 -1.22 16.48 3.23
N LYS A 45 -2.05 16.91 2.29
CA LYS A 45 -2.37 16.17 1.06
C LYS A 45 -2.55 17.12 -0.10
N GLY A 46 -2.24 16.67 -1.32
CA GLY A 46 -2.33 17.47 -2.53
C GLY A 46 -2.42 16.63 -3.78
N MET A 47 -2.81 17.26 -4.89
CA MET A 47 -2.85 16.66 -6.21
C MET A 47 -1.46 16.69 -6.86
N GLY A 48 -1.16 15.67 -7.66
CA GLY A 48 0.10 15.52 -8.38
C GLY A 48 1.09 14.57 -7.70
N LEU A 49 2.33 14.65 -8.16
CA LEU A 49 3.43 13.81 -7.72
C LEU A 49 3.90 14.17 -6.30
N VAL A 50 4.59 13.23 -5.64
CA VAL A 50 5.15 13.42 -4.29
C VAL A 50 6.07 14.65 -4.23
N THR A 51 6.88 14.85 -5.26
CA THR A 51 7.80 16.01 -5.37
C THR A 51 7.08 17.35 -5.60
N GLU A 52 5.88 17.33 -6.18
CA GLU A 52 5.10 18.53 -6.46
C GLU A 52 4.32 18.99 -5.23
N VAL A 53 3.74 18.02 -4.51
CA VAL A 53 2.93 18.26 -3.31
C VAL A 53 3.79 18.60 -2.10
N PHE A 54 4.88 17.86 -1.88
CA PHE A 54 5.74 18.03 -0.71
C PHE A 54 7.00 18.82 -1.03
N LYS A 55 6.81 20.14 -1.16
CA LYS A 55 7.91 21.12 -1.10
C LYS A 55 8.34 21.34 0.34
N GLU A 56 9.54 21.88 0.53
CA GLU A 56 10.12 22.13 1.86
C GLU A 56 9.19 22.94 2.78
N GLU A 57 8.44 23.90 2.22
CA GLU A 57 7.46 24.72 2.94
C GLU A 57 6.31 23.93 3.60
N ASN A 58 5.90 22.80 3.00
CA ASN A 58 4.80 21.98 3.51
C ASN A 58 5.33 20.76 4.25
N LEU A 59 6.44 20.18 3.79
CA LEU A 59 7.05 19.03 4.43
C LEU A 59 7.60 19.36 5.82
N SER A 60 8.20 20.55 5.99
CA SER A 60 8.75 21.01 7.28
C SER A 60 7.69 21.27 8.36
N LYS A 61 6.41 21.44 7.97
CA LYS A 61 5.29 21.60 8.90
C LYS A 61 4.81 20.28 9.48
N LEU A 62 5.17 19.17 8.84
CA LEU A 62 4.90 17.83 9.35
C LEU A 62 6.03 17.44 10.28
N LYS A 63 5.68 16.97 11.48
CA LYS A 63 6.61 16.43 12.46
C LYS A 63 5.91 15.37 13.29
N GLY A 64 6.58 14.26 13.52
CA GLY A 64 6.02 13.17 14.32
C GLY A 64 6.86 11.91 14.27
N ASN A 65 6.68 11.06 15.28
CA ASN A 65 7.42 9.81 15.41
C ASN A 65 6.64 8.59 14.90
N ILE A 66 5.37 8.80 14.55
CA ILE A 66 4.54 7.85 13.83
C ILE A 66 3.99 8.57 12.60
N GLY A 67 3.93 7.90 11.47
CA GLY A 67 3.31 8.48 10.30
C GLY A 67 2.92 7.47 9.24
N ILE A 68 1.98 7.88 8.39
CA ILE A 68 1.47 7.11 7.28
C ILE A 68 1.42 7.98 6.03
N GLY A 69 1.61 7.35 4.88
CA GLY A 69 1.59 8.02 3.59
C GLY A 69 0.81 7.21 2.57
N HIS A 70 0.34 7.92 1.53
CA HIS A 70 -0.36 7.30 0.41
C HIS A 70 -0.04 8.00 -0.91
N VAL A 71 0.11 7.22 -1.98
CA VAL A 71 0.11 7.68 -3.38
C VAL A 71 -1.06 7.06 -4.14
N ARG A 72 -1.85 7.89 -4.81
CA ARG A 72 -3.14 7.53 -5.41
C ARG A 72 -3.04 7.33 -6.91
N TYR A 73 -3.64 6.22 -7.35
CA TYR A 73 -4.12 6.03 -8.72
C TYR A 73 -5.65 5.97 -8.65
N SER A 74 -6.38 6.76 -9.44
CA SER A 74 -7.84 6.75 -9.39
C SER A 74 -8.38 5.46 -10.00
N THR A 75 -8.71 4.52 -9.11
CA THR A 75 -9.50 3.33 -9.46
C THR A 75 -10.98 3.52 -9.19
N SER A 76 -11.30 4.41 -8.26
CA SER A 76 -12.65 4.71 -7.77
C SER A 76 -12.70 6.15 -7.25
N GLY A 77 -13.84 6.79 -7.46
CA GLY A 77 -14.05 8.19 -7.12
C GLY A 77 -13.36 9.15 -8.09
N GLU A 78 -13.75 10.42 -8.03
CA GLU A 78 -13.23 11.47 -8.91
C GLU A 78 -11.76 11.81 -8.59
N SER A 79 -11.05 12.41 -9.54
CA SER A 79 -9.70 12.93 -9.30
C SER A 79 -9.78 14.30 -8.65
N CYS A 80 -9.99 14.32 -7.33
CA CYS A 80 -10.08 15.53 -6.53
C CYS A 80 -9.32 15.38 -5.21
N ILE A 81 -8.95 16.53 -4.61
CA ILE A 81 -8.15 16.56 -3.39
C ILE A 81 -8.86 15.91 -2.20
N GLN A 82 -10.19 15.97 -2.15
CA GLN A 82 -11.02 15.37 -1.11
C GLN A 82 -10.78 13.86 -1.01
N ASN A 83 -10.65 13.20 -2.17
CA ASN A 83 -10.37 11.77 -2.31
C ASN A 83 -8.90 11.39 -2.09
N SER A 84 -8.03 12.37 -1.83
CA SER A 84 -6.64 12.09 -1.50
C SER A 84 -6.53 11.55 -0.08
N GLN A 85 -5.67 10.55 0.08
CA GLN A 85 -5.38 9.88 1.35
C GLN A 85 -3.99 10.28 1.86
N PRO A 86 -3.66 10.10 3.16
CA PRO A 86 -4.48 9.52 4.22
C PRO A 86 -5.76 10.31 4.53
N LEU A 87 -6.85 9.60 4.85
CA LEU A 87 -8.03 10.20 5.46
C LEU A 87 -7.83 10.31 6.96
N VAL A 88 -8.25 11.42 7.56
CA VAL A 88 -8.17 11.62 9.02
C VAL A 88 -9.56 11.96 9.54
N GLY A 89 -10.05 11.15 10.46
CA GLY A 89 -11.33 11.32 11.13
C GLY A 89 -11.13 11.51 12.63
N THR A 90 -12.07 12.23 13.27
CA THR A 90 -12.08 12.37 14.74
C THR A 90 -13.28 11.59 15.29
N CYS A 91 -13.06 10.73 16.27
CA CYS A 91 -14.11 10.01 16.97
C CYS A 91 -13.82 9.98 18.47
N ARG A 92 -14.84 10.30 19.29
CA ARG A 92 -14.74 10.33 20.76
C ARG A 92 -13.54 11.14 21.31
N GLY A 93 -13.16 12.20 20.61
CA GLY A 93 -12.04 13.08 20.98
C GLY A 93 -10.66 12.57 20.54
N GLU A 94 -10.58 11.45 19.81
CA GLU A 94 -9.32 10.93 19.27
C GLU A 94 -9.32 10.94 17.75
N LYS A 95 -8.17 11.27 17.15
CA LYS A 95 -7.99 11.21 15.70
C LYS A 95 -7.50 9.82 15.27
N ILE A 96 -8.04 9.35 14.14
CA ILE A 96 -7.60 8.13 13.46
C ILE A 96 -7.29 8.52 12.01
N ALA A 97 -6.11 8.14 11.55
CA ALA A 97 -5.71 8.29 10.16
C ALA A 97 -5.69 6.93 9.45
N LEU A 98 -6.08 6.89 8.18
CA LEU A 98 -6.18 5.67 7.38
C LEU A 98 -5.68 5.89 5.95
N ALA A 99 -4.80 4.99 5.51
CA ALA A 99 -4.37 4.84 4.13
C ALA A 99 -4.73 3.43 3.63
N HIS A 100 -5.34 3.34 2.45
CA HIS A 100 -5.91 2.13 1.89
C HIS A 100 -5.41 1.89 0.47
N ASN A 101 -4.91 0.68 0.22
CA ASN A 101 -4.72 0.13 -1.12
C ASN A 101 -5.64 -1.08 -1.31
N GLY A 102 -6.61 -0.97 -2.20
CA GLY A 102 -7.60 -2.01 -2.40
C GLY A 102 -8.86 -1.50 -3.09
N ASN A 103 -9.92 -2.29 -3.01
CA ASN A 103 -11.25 -1.93 -3.44
C ASN A 103 -12.28 -2.76 -2.65
N LEU A 104 -13.23 -2.09 -1.99
CA LEU A 104 -14.37 -2.75 -1.39
C LEU A 104 -15.48 -2.99 -2.41
N ILE A 105 -15.97 -4.23 -2.51
CA ILE A 105 -17.05 -4.60 -3.43
C ILE A 105 -18.44 -4.28 -2.88
N ASN A 106 -18.55 -4.05 -1.57
CA ASN A 106 -19.82 -3.72 -0.91
C ASN A 106 -19.83 -2.30 -0.30
N SER A 107 -18.93 -1.41 -0.75
CA SER A 107 -18.86 -0.02 -0.25
C SER A 107 -20.18 0.73 -0.38
N ASP A 108 -20.89 0.57 -1.49
CA ASP A 108 -22.13 1.32 -1.77
C ASP A 108 -23.28 0.89 -0.86
N VAL A 109 -23.33 -0.41 -0.53
CA VAL A 109 -24.32 -0.96 0.40
C VAL A 109 -24.05 -0.42 1.80
N LEU A 110 -22.81 -0.55 2.27
CA LEU A 110 -22.38 -0.07 3.58
C LEU A 110 -22.57 1.45 3.72
N ARG A 111 -22.25 2.21 2.67
CA ARG A 111 -22.45 3.65 2.63
C ARG A 111 -23.93 4.02 2.81
N LYS A 112 -24.84 3.39 2.06
CA LYS A 112 -26.29 3.65 2.19
C LYS A 112 -26.82 3.31 3.58
N GLU A 113 -26.37 2.19 4.16
CA GLU A 113 -26.73 1.81 5.53
C GLU A 113 -26.27 2.88 6.53
N MET A 114 -25.03 3.35 6.43
CA MET A 114 -24.51 4.40 7.31
C MET A 114 -25.18 5.76 7.08
N GLU A 115 -25.48 6.13 5.84
CA GLU A 115 -26.25 7.35 5.54
C GLU A 115 -27.64 7.31 6.19
N SER A 116 -28.29 6.13 6.21
CA SER A 116 -29.59 5.95 6.89
C SER A 116 -29.52 6.07 8.41
N GLU A 117 -28.34 5.84 8.99
CA GLU A 117 -28.04 6.08 10.42
C GLU A 117 -27.63 7.53 10.71
N GLY A 118 -27.54 8.38 9.68
CA GLY A 118 -27.21 9.81 9.80
C GLY A 118 -25.74 10.16 9.57
N PHE A 119 -24.91 9.26 9.03
CA PHE A 119 -23.53 9.58 8.66
C PHE A 119 -23.49 10.44 7.39
N ALA A 120 -22.72 11.53 7.43
CA ALA A 120 -22.46 12.38 6.27
C ALA A 120 -21.06 12.09 5.71
N PHE A 121 -21.00 11.58 4.49
CA PHE A 121 -19.76 11.34 3.78
C PHE A 121 -19.30 12.59 3.03
N GLN A 122 -17.99 12.82 3.01
CA GLN A 122 -17.34 13.96 2.37
C GLN A 122 -16.60 13.57 1.08
N THR A 123 -16.43 12.27 0.85
CA THR A 123 -15.74 11.70 -0.30
C THR A 123 -16.62 10.66 -0.99
N ASN A 124 -16.21 10.21 -2.17
CA ASN A 124 -16.84 9.09 -2.88
C ASN A 124 -15.93 7.85 -2.98
N ILE A 125 -14.96 7.72 -2.06
CA ILE A 125 -14.08 6.55 -1.99
C ILE A 125 -14.51 5.59 -0.88
N ASP A 126 -14.18 4.32 -1.06
CA ASP A 126 -14.44 3.25 -0.10
C ASP A 126 -13.67 3.41 1.22
N SER A 127 -12.56 4.12 1.18
CA SER A 127 -11.66 4.32 2.31
C SER A 127 -12.33 5.12 3.42
N GLU A 128 -13.25 6.03 3.07
CA GLU A 128 -14.05 6.76 4.06
C GLU A 128 -15.08 5.86 4.75
N VAL A 129 -15.65 4.88 4.02
CA VAL A 129 -16.52 3.86 4.61
C VAL A 129 -15.74 3.04 5.64
N ILE A 130 -14.51 2.62 5.32
CA ILE A 130 -13.66 1.88 6.27
C ILE A 130 -13.35 2.76 7.50
N LEU A 131 -12.93 3.99 7.29
CA LEU A 131 -12.60 4.92 8.38
C LEU A 131 -13.80 5.16 9.30
N TYR A 132 -14.99 5.40 8.74
CA TYR A 132 -16.19 5.62 9.53
C TYR A 132 -16.67 4.36 10.25
N LEU A 133 -16.54 3.17 9.65
CA LEU A 133 -16.83 1.92 10.34
C LEU A 133 -15.86 1.70 11.50
N ILE A 134 -14.57 1.96 11.32
CA ILE A 134 -13.59 1.91 12.42
C ILE A 134 -14.01 2.88 13.51
N ALA A 135 -14.30 4.14 13.17
CA ALA A 135 -14.75 5.15 14.11
C ALA A 135 -16.06 4.75 14.85
N LYS A 136 -17.03 4.17 14.15
CA LYS A 136 -18.31 3.71 14.71
C LYS A 136 -18.09 2.63 15.78
N TYR A 137 -17.22 1.66 15.49
CA TYR A 137 -16.92 0.55 16.40
C TYR A 137 -15.76 0.84 17.36
N TYR A 138 -15.14 2.04 17.29
CA TYR A 138 -14.04 2.42 18.15
C TYR A 138 -14.54 2.73 19.55
N GLU A 139 -14.14 1.90 20.51
CA GLU A 139 -14.40 2.12 21.93
C GLU A 139 -13.09 2.41 22.67
N THR A 140 -12.30 1.36 22.89
CA THR A 140 -11.00 1.43 23.60
C THR A 140 -9.93 0.58 22.92
N ASP A 141 -10.33 -0.53 22.28
CA ASP A 141 -9.43 -1.47 21.61
C ASP A 141 -9.58 -1.37 20.09
N ILE A 142 -8.62 -0.71 19.45
CA ILE A 142 -8.57 -0.55 18.00
C ILE A 142 -8.53 -1.90 17.27
N VAL A 143 -7.89 -2.92 17.84
CA VAL A 143 -7.82 -4.25 17.21
C VAL A 143 -9.19 -4.88 17.18
N LYS A 144 -9.93 -4.82 18.30
CA LYS A 144 -11.31 -5.31 18.36
C LYS A 144 -12.21 -4.59 17.35
N SER A 145 -12.09 -3.27 17.25
CA SER A 145 -12.84 -2.47 16.27
C SER A 145 -12.50 -2.87 14.84
N ILE A 146 -11.22 -3.00 14.49
CA ILE A 146 -10.79 -3.46 13.16
C ILE A 146 -11.33 -4.85 12.85
N LYS A 147 -11.28 -5.80 13.81
CA LYS A 147 -11.88 -7.13 13.60
C LYS A 147 -13.38 -7.02 13.31
N THR A 148 -14.12 -6.19 14.03
CA THR A 148 -15.53 -5.95 13.73
C THR A 148 -15.70 -5.43 12.30
N VAL A 149 -14.93 -4.42 11.89
CA VAL A 149 -14.98 -3.86 10.53
C VAL A 149 -14.67 -4.93 9.48
N MET A 150 -13.66 -5.77 9.69
CA MET A 150 -13.29 -6.86 8.78
C MET A 150 -14.42 -7.87 8.55
N ASN A 151 -15.36 -8.04 9.51
CA ASN A 151 -16.57 -8.86 9.31
C ASN A 151 -17.59 -8.22 8.34
N HIS A 152 -17.61 -6.90 8.25
CA HIS A 152 -18.57 -6.16 7.43
C HIS A 152 -18.05 -5.87 6.02
N ILE A 153 -16.76 -5.57 5.87
CA ILE A 153 -16.19 -5.19 4.58
C ILE A 153 -15.84 -6.41 3.73
N LYS A 154 -16.15 -6.34 2.44
CA LYS A 154 -15.84 -7.37 1.45
C LYS A 154 -15.01 -6.76 0.33
N GLY A 155 -14.01 -7.51 -0.14
CA GLY A 155 -13.14 -7.10 -1.23
C GLY A 155 -11.68 -7.27 -0.87
N ALA A 156 -10.83 -6.49 -1.54
CA ALA A 156 -9.39 -6.50 -1.34
C ALA A 156 -8.99 -5.24 -0.56
N TYR A 157 -8.13 -5.38 0.45
CA TYR A 157 -7.63 -4.23 1.20
C TYR A 157 -6.30 -4.56 1.88
N SER A 158 -5.34 -3.67 1.69
CA SER A 158 -4.23 -3.46 2.61
C SER A 158 -4.38 -2.08 3.22
N LEU A 159 -4.34 -2.00 4.54
CA LEU A 159 -4.54 -0.78 5.29
C LEU A 159 -3.30 -0.50 6.11
N VAL A 160 -2.95 0.78 6.19
CA VAL A 160 -2.13 1.32 7.27
C VAL A 160 -2.99 2.34 8.02
N VAL A 161 -3.22 2.06 9.31
CA VAL A 161 -4.02 2.88 10.21
C VAL A 161 -3.10 3.45 11.28
N MET A 162 -3.37 4.68 11.71
CA MET A 162 -2.57 5.36 12.73
C MET A 162 -3.49 6.02 13.76
N THR A 163 -3.20 5.76 15.04
CA THR A 163 -3.69 6.55 16.18
C THR A 163 -2.57 7.46 16.67
N LYS A 164 -2.79 8.20 17.76
CA LYS A 164 -1.77 9.06 18.36
C LYS A 164 -0.50 8.30 18.83
N ASP A 165 -0.61 6.99 19.06
CA ASP A 165 0.37 6.17 19.75
C ASP A 165 0.64 4.81 19.09
N LYS A 166 -0.12 4.43 18.05
CA LYS A 166 0.00 3.13 17.38
C LYS A 166 0.02 3.27 15.88
N LEU A 167 0.83 2.44 15.23
CA LEU A 167 0.80 2.16 13.80
C LEU A 167 0.23 0.75 13.60
N ILE A 168 -0.79 0.61 12.76
CA ILE A 168 -1.49 -0.66 12.54
C ILE A 168 -1.47 -1.02 11.06
N ALA A 169 -1.02 -2.22 10.73
CA ALA A 169 -1.14 -2.83 9.41
C ALA A 169 -2.31 -3.81 9.41
N VAL A 170 -3.13 -3.80 8.35
CA VAL A 170 -4.20 -4.79 8.16
C VAL A 170 -4.13 -5.31 6.73
N ARG A 171 -4.20 -6.62 6.54
CA ARG A 171 -4.30 -7.25 5.21
C ARG A 171 -5.56 -8.11 5.15
N ASP A 172 -6.32 -8.02 4.06
CA ASP A 172 -7.54 -8.79 3.86
C ASP A 172 -7.31 -10.31 3.99
N SER A 173 -8.36 -11.05 4.29
CA SER A 173 -8.27 -12.50 4.60
C SER A 173 -7.72 -13.35 3.45
N HIS A 174 -7.75 -12.85 2.21
CA HIS A 174 -7.19 -13.53 1.03
C HIS A 174 -5.76 -13.07 0.69
N GLY A 175 -5.29 -11.99 1.31
CA GLY A 175 -3.98 -11.39 1.02
C GLY A 175 -3.90 -10.79 -0.38
N PHE A 176 -5.00 -10.24 -0.91
CA PHE A 176 -5.10 -9.86 -2.31
C PHE A 176 -4.12 -8.74 -2.71
N ARG A 177 -3.97 -7.73 -1.84
CA ARG A 177 -3.01 -6.63 -2.00
C ARG A 177 -1.76 -6.88 -1.15
N PRO A 178 -0.56 -6.51 -1.63
CA PRO A 178 0.69 -6.72 -0.89
C PRO A 178 0.85 -5.69 0.23
N LEU A 179 1.44 -6.14 1.34
CA LEU A 179 1.87 -5.30 2.45
C LEU A 179 3.04 -5.98 3.16
N SER A 180 4.17 -5.29 3.23
CA SER A 180 5.44 -5.77 3.76
C SER A 180 5.81 -5.08 5.06
N LEU A 181 6.48 -5.81 5.96
CA LEU A 181 7.10 -5.30 7.17
C LEU A 181 8.62 -5.28 7.01
N GLY A 182 9.22 -4.15 7.33
CA GLY A 182 10.64 -3.90 7.39
C GLY A 182 11.06 -3.29 8.73
N LYS A 183 12.37 -3.32 8.99
CA LYS A 183 12.97 -2.68 10.15
C LYS A 183 14.21 -1.90 9.75
N LYS A 184 14.33 -0.66 10.20
CA LYS A 184 15.48 0.23 10.02
C LYS A 184 15.92 0.73 11.39
N GLU A 185 17.03 0.21 11.89
CA GLU A 185 17.48 0.45 13.27
C GLU A 185 16.36 0.09 14.28
N ASP A 186 15.92 1.04 15.10
CA ASP A 186 14.80 0.92 16.04
C ASP A 186 13.43 1.25 15.42
N SER A 187 13.37 1.54 14.13
CA SER A 187 12.15 1.95 13.42
C SER A 187 11.54 0.78 12.67
N TYR A 188 10.20 0.73 12.63
CA TYR A 188 9.46 -0.22 11.80
C TYR A 188 8.89 0.49 10.57
N ILE A 189 8.93 -0.18 9.43
CA ILE A 189 8.43 0.33 8.14
C ILE A 189 7.40 -0.66 7.59
N LEU A 190 6.20 -0.19 7.29
CA LEU A 190 5.16 -0.88 6.55
C LEU A 190 5.14 -0.32 5.13
N SER A 191 5.11 -1.15 4.10
CA SER A 191 5.06 -0.66 2.71
C SER A 191 4.32 -1.61 1.78
N SER A 192 3.66 -1.10 0.74
CA SER A 192 3.07 -1.93 -0.31
C SER A 192 4.09 -2.82 -1.05
N GLU A 193 5.36 -2.42 -1.09
CA GLU A 193 6.44 -3.20 -1.71
C GLU A 193 7.68 -3.25 -0.82
N SER A 194 8.38 -4.39 -0.84
CA SER A 194 9.63 -4.56 -0.11
C SER A 194 10.75 -3.65 -0.64
N SER A 195 10.71 -3.26 -1.92
CA SER A 195 11.70 -2.39 -2.58
C SER A 195 11.83 -1.05 -1.85
N SER A 196 10.72 -0.47 -1.42
CA SER A 196 10.70 0.78 -0.64
C SER A 196 11.40 0.64 0.72
N ILE A 197 11.32 -0.52 1.36
CA ILE A 197 12.01 -0.78 2.63
C ILE A 197 13.53 -0.77 2.39
N ASP A 198 13.99 -1.46 1.35
CA ASP A 198 15.42 -1.56 1.01
C ASP A 198 16.02 -0.19 0.62
N ILE A 199 15.33 0.57 -0.23
CA ILE A 199 15.77 1.91 -0.67
C ILE A 199 15.86 2.89 0.51
N LEU A 200 15.01 2.74 1.54
CA LEU A 200 15.09 3.55 2.76
C LEU A 200 16.25 3.14 3.69
N GLY A 201 17.03 2.12 3.33
CA GLY A 201 18.09 1.52 4.16
C GLY A 201 17.56 0.57 5.24
N GLY A 202 16.32 0.10 5.11
CA GLY A 202 15.71 -0.87 6.00
C GLY A 202 15.95 -2.31 5.54
N LYS A 203 15.82 -3.25 6.48
CA LYS A 203 15.85 -4.68 6.21
C LYS A 203 14.42 -5.21 6.11
N PHE A 204 14.09 -5.89 5.01
CA PHE A 204 12.85 -6.64 4.89
C PHE A 204 12.79 -7.77 5.95
N ILE A 205 11.66 -7.87 6.64
CA ILE A 205 11.42 -8.89 7.68
C ILE A 205 10.50 -9.98 7.14
N ARG A 206 9.30 -9.60 6.67
CA ARG A 206 8.28 -10.52 6.13
C ARG A 206 7.12 -9.74 5.51
N ASP A 207 6.31 -10.43 4.71
CA ASP A 207 4.97 -9.98 4.37
C ASP A 207 4.02 -10.01 5.58
N ILE A 208 3.07 -9.09 5.61
CA ILE A 208 1.90 -9.16 6.48
C ILE A 208 1.03 -10.31 5.96
N LYS A 209 0.62 -11.22 6.84
CA LYS A 209 -0.13 -12.43 6.45
C LYS A 209 -1.57 -12.06 6.09
N PRO A 210 -2.24 -12.83 5.21
CA PRO A 210 -3.67 -12.71 4.99
C PRO A 210 -4.46 -12.75 6.32
N GLY A 211 -5.36 -11.80 6.52
CA GLY A 211 -6.18 -11.67 7.74
C GLY A 211 -5.40 -11.26 8.99
N GLU A 212 -4.14 -10.81 8.84
CA GLU A 212 -3.34 -10.30 9.95
C GLU A 212 -3.66 -8.83 10.24
N ILE A 213 -3.74 -8.52 11.53
CA ILE A 213 -3.70 -7.18 12.09
C ILE A 213 -2.40 -7.09 12.88
N LEU A 214 -1.44 -6.30 12.38
CA LEU A 214 -0.17 -6.05 13.05
C LEU A 214 -0.24 -4.68 13.73
N VAL A 215 -0.07 -4.64 15.04
CA VAL A 215 0.03 -3.40 15.82
C VAL A 215 1.49 -3.14 16.17
N ILE A 216 1.95 -1.91 16.01
CA ILE A 216 3.30 -1.45 16.35
C ILE A 216 3.17 -0.22 17.23
N ASP A 217 3.78 -0.26 18.42
CA ASP A 217 3.88 0.87 19.34
C ASP A 217 5.18 0.83 20.15
N ASN A 218 5.25 1.59 21.25
CA ASN A 218 6.44 1.70 22.09
C ASN A 218 6.84 0.38 22.76
N GLU A 219 5.94 -0.59 22.85
CA GLU A 219 6.24 -1.92 23.38
C GLU A 219 6.75 -2.89 22.28
N GLY A 220 6.74 -2.47 21.01
CA GLY A 220 7.11 -3.28 19.86
C GLY A 220 5.90 -3.69 19.02
N GLU A 221 6.06 -4.77 18.25
CA GLU A 221 5.08 -5.28 17.32
C GLU A 221 4.30 -6.48 17.90
N ARG A 222 2.98 -6.48 17.71
CA ARG A 222 2.09 -7.58 18.11
C ARG A 222 1.16 -7.94 16.96
N SER A 223 1.10 -9.23 16.65
CA SER A 223 0.30 -9.77 15.56
C SER A 223 -0.98 -10.41 16.08
N TYR A 224 -2.12 -10.07 15.48
CA TYR A 224 -3.43 -10.62 15.78
C TYR A 224 -4.03 -11.22 14.51
N LYS A 225 -4.67 -12.38 14.66
CA LYS A 225 -5.36 -13.04 13.56
C LYS A 225 -6.85 -12.71 13.58
N PHE A 226 -7.42 -12.37 12.42
CA PHE A 226 -8.86 -12.18 12.23
C PHE A 226 -9.57 -13.52 12.00
N GLU A 227 -9.08 -14.36 11.08
CA GLU A 227 -9.60 -15.72 10.81
C GLU A 227 -8.50 -16.64 10.25
N ASN A 228 -8.67 -17.96 10.38
CA ASN A 228 -7.88 -18.95 9.65
C ASN A 228 -8.45 -19.11 8.23
N GLN A 229 -7.90 -18.38 7.26
CA GLN A 229 -8.10 -18.72 5.85
C GLN A 229 -6.80 -19.30 5.27
N ASP A 230 -6.90 -20.52 4.75
CA ASP A 230 -5.76 -21.23 4.15
C ASP A 230 -5.55 -20.84 2.68
N LYS A 231 -6.57 -20.26 2.03
CA LYS A 231 -6.52 -19.92 0.61
C LYS A 231 -6.04 -18.49 0.38
N LYS A 232 -4.81 -18.36 -0.11
CA LYS A 232 -4.24 -17.11 -0.61
C LYS A 232 -4.73 -16.83 -2.04
N SER A 233 -5.14 -15.60 -2.31
CA SER A 233 -5.56 -15.14 -3.63
C SER A 233 -4.88 -13.81 -3.97
N LEU A 234 -3.55 -13.79 -3.93
CA LEU A 234 -2.77 -12.61 -4.31
C LEU A 234 -3.10 -12.16 -5.74
N CYS A 235 -3.14 -10.86 -5.96
CA CYS A 235 -3.32 -10.28 -7.30
C CYS A 235 -2.14 -10.64 -8.22
N ILE A 236 -2.34 -11.54 -9.19
CA ILE A 236 -1.31 -11.93 -10.16
C ILE A 236 -0.81 -10.74 -11.01
N PHE A 237 -1.62 -9.70 -11.19
CA PHE A 237 -1.22 -8.49 -11.90
C PHE A 237 -0.09 -7.71 -11.19
N GLU A 238 0.10 -7.89 -9.88
CA GLU A 238 1.29 -7.36 -9.18
C GLU A 238 2.57 -7.98 -9.78
N HIS A 239 2.55 -9.29 -10.01
CA HIS A 239 3.67 -10.04 -10.58
C HIS A 239 3.86 -9.73 -12.07
N ILE A 240 2.78 -9.66 -12.83
CA ILE A 240 2.85 -9.44 -14.28
C ILE A 240 3.32 -8.02 -14.62
N TYR A 241 2.82 -7.00 -13.91
CA TYR A 241 2.98 -5.61 -14.37
C TYR A 241 3.19 -4.60 -13.25
N PHE A 242 2.37 -4.63 -12.20
CA PHE A 242 2.19 -3.46 -11.34
C PHE A 242 3.35 -3.19 -10.35
N ALA A 243 3.94 -4.24 -9.79
CA ALA A 243 5.05 -4.10 -8.84
C ALA A 243 6.38 -3.80 -9.54
N ARG A 244 7.30 -3.16 -8.83
CA ARG A 244 8.67 -2.98 -9.35
C ARG A 244 9.41 -4.32 -9.42
N ASN A 245 10.37 -4.39 -10.33
CA ASN A 245 11.20 -5.57 -10.56
C ASN A 245 12.03 -5.99 -9.32
N ASP A 246 12.47 -5.02 -8.52
CA ASP A 246 13.27 -5.22 -7.30
C ASP A 246 12.44 -5.63 -6.08
N ALA A 247 11.10 -5.62 -6.18
CA ALA A 247 10.23 -6.03 -5.08
C ALA A 247 10.19 -7.56 -4.90
N TYR A 248 9.91 -7.95 -3.66
CA TYR A 248 9.50 -9.28 -3.25
C TYR A 248 8.06 -9.19 -2.74
N ILE A 249 7.20 -10.08 -3.22
CA ILE A 249 5.82 -10.20 -2.75
C ILE A 249 5.55 -11.65 -2.39
N ASP A 250 5.19 -11.92 -1.14
CA ASP A 250 4.92 -13.26 -0.61
C ASP A 250 6.05 -14.27 -0.93
N GLY A 251 7.31 -13.80 -0.85
CA GLY A 251 8.52 -14.59 -1.08
C GLY A 251 8.97 -14.74 -2.54
N ILE A 252 8.25 -14.15 -3.50
CA ILE A 252 8.58 -14.20 -4.93
C ILE A 252 9.18 -12.87 -5.36
N ASN A 253 10.38 -12.91 -5.95
CA ASN A 253 10.96 -11.75 -6.60
C ASN A 253 10.27 -11.49 -7.95
N ILE A 254 9.86 -10.24 -8.18
CA ILE A 254 9.06 -9.85 -9.33
C ILE A 254 9.84 -9.94 -10.64
N TYR A 255 11.11 -9.51 -10.66
CA TYR A 255 11.96 -9.64 -11.85
C TYR A 255 12.11 -11.11 -12.28
N ASN A 256 12.49 -11.98 -11.35
CA ASN A 256 12.68 -13.40 -11.62
C ASN A 256 11.39 -14.09 -12.10
N PHE A 257 10.25 -13.71 -11.54
CA PHE A 257 8.95 -14.17 -12.02
C PHE A 257 8.74 -13.82 -13.51
N ARG A 258 8.97 -12.56 -13.88
CA ARG A 258 8.79 -12.08 -15.26
C ARG A 258 9.77 -12.71 -16.24
N VAL A 259 11.03 -12.90 -15.85
CA VAL A 259 12.01 -13.67 -16.63
C VAL A 259 11.49 -15.08 -16.88
N ARG A 260 11.00 -15.76 -15.84
CA ARG A 260 10.44 -17.11 -15.98
C ARG A 260 9.23 -17.15 -16.91
N CYS A 261 8.36 -16.15 -16.89
CA CYS A 261 7.27 -16.03 -17.85
C CYS A 261 7.78 -15.95 -19.30
N GLY A 262 8.83 -15.17 -19.54
CA GLY A 262 9.50 -15.09 -20.85
C GLY A 262 10.05 -16.44 -21.32
N GLU A 263 10.73 -17.16 -20.43
CA GLU A 263 11.23 -18.51 -20.73
C GLU A 263 10.09 -19.49 -21.06
N ILE A 264 8.98 -19.44 -20.33
CA ILE A 264 7.81 -20.28 -20.61
C ILE A 264 7.22 -19.92 -21.97
N LEU A 265 7.07 -18.63 -22.27
CA LEU A 265 6.54 -18.16 -23.55
C LEU A 265 7.39 -18.65 -24.74
N ALA A 266 8.72 -18.65 -24.61
CA ALA A 266 9.60 -19.18 -25.65
C ALA A 266 9.46 -20.70 -25.86
N LYS A 267 9.05 -21.46 -24.84
CA LYS A 267 8.80 -22.91 -24.96
C LYS A 267 7.45 -23.22 -25.58
N GLU A 268 6.43 -22.47 -25.17
CA GLU A 268 5.05 -22.70 -25.61
C GLU A 268 4.78 -22.14 -27.01
N SER A 269 5.44 -21.04 -27.36
CA SER A 269 5.19 -20.27 -28.58
C SER A 269 6.51 -19.78 -29.20
N PHE A 270 7.40 -20.72 -29.51
CA PHE A 270 8.64 -20.41 -30.23
C PHE A 270 8.33 -19.89 -31.65
N VAL A 271 9.08 -18.88 -32.07
CA VAL A 271 9.09 -18.37 -33.44
C VAL A 271 10.55 -18.20 -33.87
N ASP A 272 10.87 -18.61 -35.11
CA ASP A 272 12.16 -18.34 -35.73
C ASP A 272 12.21 -16.86 -36.16
N ALA A 273 13.08 -16.08 -35.53
CA ALA A 273 13.20 -14.63 -35.73
C ALA A 273 14.63 -14.16 -35.47
N ASP A 274 14.97 -12.98 -35.98
CA ASP A 274 16.33 -12.45 -35.91
C ASP A 274 16.67 -11.84 -34.54
N VAL A 275 15.71 -11.20 -33.88
CA VAL A 275 15.93 -10.42 -32.64
C VAL A 275 14.73 -10.46 -31.70
N VAL A 276 15.00 -10.36 -30.40
CA VAL A 276 13.99 -10.12 -29.35
C VAL A 276 14.12 -8.69 -28.85
N ILE A 277 13.05 -7.91 -28.93
CA ILE A 277 13.02 -6.50 -28.52
C ILE A 277 11.97 -6.32 -27.41
N PRO A 278 12.33 -5.72 -26.25
CA PRO A 278 11.35 -5.39 -25.22
C PRO A 278 10.55 -4.15 -25.60
N VAL A 279 9.34 -4.01 -25.05
CA VAL A 279 8.67 -2.71 -24.96
C VAL A 279 9.10 -2.03 -23.64
N PRO A 280 9.80 -0.89 -23.67
CA PRO A 280 10.24 -0.21 -22.45
C PRO A 280 9.07 0.36 -21.64
N ASP A 281 9.11 0.36 -20.30
CA ASP A 281 10.04 -0.37 -19.42
C ASP A 281 9.52 -1.75 -19.01
N SER A 282 8.23 -2.02 -19.25
CA SER A 282 7.52 -3.17 -18.70
C SER A 282 7.97 -4.53 -19.27
N GLY A 283 8.39 -4.58 -20.53
CA GLY A 283 8.67 -5.82 -21.26
C GLY A 283 10.07 -6.39 -21.05
N TRP A 284 10.98 -5.66 -20.39
CA TRP A 284 12.40 -6.01 -20.31
C TRP A 284 12.66 -7.41 -19.74
N ALA A 285 12.15 -7.69 -18.54
CA ALA A 285 12.40 -8.97 -17.87
C ALA A 285 11.85 -10.17 -18.67
N GLY A 286 10.65 -10.04 -19.24
CA GLY A 286 10.06 -11.07 -20.09
C GLY A 286 10.86 -11.30 -21.38
N ALA A 287 11.30 -10.24 -22.03
CA ALA A 287 12.13 -10.32 -23.24
C ALA A 287 13.50 -10.97 -22.96
N ILE A 288 14.12 -10.66 -21.82
CA ILE A 288 15.36 -11.32 -21.36
C ILE A 288 15.14 -12.83 -21.19
N GLY A 289 14.05 -13.22 -20.53
CA GLY A 289 13.68 -14.63 -20.36
C GLY A 289 13.43 -15.34 -21.70
N TYR A 290 12.67 -14.70 -22.60
CA TYR A 290 12.37 -15.25 -23.92
C TYR A 290 13.66 -15.45 -24.73
N SER A 291 14.50 -14.41 -24.83
CA SER A 291 15.79 -14.46 -25.53
C SER A 291 16.73 -15.53 -24.97
N SER A 292 16.87 -15.61 -23.65
CA SER A 292 17.71 -16.62 -22.99
C SER A 292 17.27 -18.05 -23.33
N GLN A 293 15.96 -18.28 -23.39
CA GLN A 293 15.38 -19.59 -23.67
C GLN A 293 15.35 -19.94 -25.17
N SER A 294 15.06 -18.97 -26.05
CA SER A 294 14.99 -19.17 -27.51
C SER A 294 16.34 -19.13 -28.21
N LYS A 295 17.36 -18.55 -27.55
CA LYS A 295 18.71 -18.26 -28.10
C LYS A 295 18.73 -17.19 -29.20
N ILE A 296 17.60 -16.52 -29.46
CA ILE A 296 17.53 -15.35 -30.34
C ILE A 296 18.15 -14.16 -29.61
N PRO A 297 19.05 -13.38 -30.23
CA PRO A 297 19.72 -12.27 -29.56
C PRO A 297 18.73 -11.19 -29.10
N PHE A 298 18.95 -10.70 -27.89
CA PHE A 298 18.24 -9.55 -27.33
C PHE A 298 18.80 -8.25 -27.89
N MET A 299 17.93 -7.31 -28.27
CA MET A 299 18.32 -5.97 -28.72
C MET A 299 17.42 -4.89 -28.13
N GLU A 300 18.03 -3.73 -27.85
CA GLU A 300 17.32 -2.51 -27.52
C GLU A 300 16.88 -1.83 -28.83
N GLY A 301 15.68 -2.15 -29.29
CA GLY A 301 15.11 -1.61 -30.53
C GLY A 301 14.07 -0.48 -30.34
N LEU A 302 13.67 -0.22 -29.10
CA LEU A 302 12.68 0.82 -28.73
C LEU A 302 13.24 1.64 -27.57
N VAL A 303 12.97 2.95 -27.59
CA VAL A 303 13.32 3.94 -26.54
C VAL A 303 12.05 4.66 -26.09
#